data_AF-A0A2E3DPQ8-F1
#
_entry.id   AF-A0A2E3DPQ8-F1
#
_cell.length_a   1.000
_cell.length_b   1.000
_cell.length_c   1.000
_cell.angle_alpha   90.00
_cell.angle_beta   90.00
_cell.angle_gamma   90.00
#
_symmetry.space_group_name_H-M   'P 1'
#
loop_
_entity.id
_entity.type
_entity.pdbx_description
1 polymer ?
#
loop_
_entity_poly.entity_id
_entity_poly.type
_entity_poly.pdbx_seq_one_letter_code
_entity_poly.pdbx_strand_id
1 'polypeptide(L)'
;MGEDVIMDQVIGFDLRVFDPQAKAVTSPTGDTALTPGDPGYESGFRNRARIVGMGAYVDLGYAFPYTLTDNSAESIAQYQALSTFSWLPDPRSQLRATTLPGMLATTSQRYFQFGNYRTYDTWTIEYERDGLNQNYEVNNLIDEGLNGIDDNNTGGVDDTQELETAPPYPYPLRGFQVIVRAFKNGQQQMRQFTVSHDFTPE
;
A
#
# COMPACT_ATOMS: atom_id res chain seq x y z
N MET A 1 -17.45 9.16 -17.70
CA MET A 1 -18.37 10.14 -17.09
C MET A 1 -18.76 9.62 -15.72
N GLY A 2 -18.54 10.38 -14.65
CA GLY A 2 -18.81 9.94 -13.29
C GLY A 2 -20.31 9.93 -12.99
N GLU A 3 -20.82 8.83 -12.43
CA GLU A 3 -22.17 8.74 -11.87
C GLU A 3 -22.08 9.08 -10.36
N ASP A 4 -22.81 10.10 -9.93
CA ASP A 4 -22.88 10.46 -8.52
C ASP A 4 -23.89 9.54 -7.82
N VAL A 5 -23.41 8.81 -6.80
CA VAL A 5 -24.25 7.91 -6.02
C VAL A 5 -24.48 8.50 -4.63
N ILE A 6 -25.71 8.92 -4.36
CA ILE A 6 -26.12 9.39 -3.04
C ILE A 6 -26.73 8.21 -2.27
N MET A 7 -26.21 7.95 -1.07
CA MET A 7 -26.69 6.89 -0.19
C MET A 7 -27.01 7.44 1.19
N ASP A 8 -28.09 6.93 1.79
CA ASP A 8 -28.36 7.08 3.21
C ASP A 8 -27.80 5.87 4.00
N GLN A 9 -27.55 6.08 5.29
CA GLN A 9 -27.20 5.01 6.23
C GLN A 9 -25.98 4.15 5.84
N VAL A 10 -24.92 4.81 5.38
CA VAL A 10 -23.62 4.16 5.16
C VAL A 10 -23.08 3.65 6.49
N ILE A 11 -22.74 2.36 6.54
CA ILE A 11 -22.20 1.69 7.72
C ILE A 11 -20.70 1.45 7.62
N GLY A 12 -20.14 1.53 6.41
CA GLY A 12 -18.70 1.42 6.20
C GLY A 12 -18.34 1.39 4.72
N PHE A 13 -17.04 1.46 4.47
CA PHE A 13 -16.46 1.28 3.15
C PHE A 13 -15.10 0.58 3.23
N ASP A 14 -14.73 -0.11 2.17
CA ASP A 14 -13.37 -0.62 1.95
C ASP A 14 -12.77 0.05 0.71
N LEU A 15 -11.44 0.17 0.69
CA LEU A 15 -10.67 0.69 -0.42
C LEU A 15 -9.65 -0.34 -0.88
N ARG A 16 -9.56 -0.56 -2.19
CA ARG A 16 -8.55 -1.41 -2.83
C ARG A 16 -7.93 -0.72 -4.01
N VAL A 17 -6.68 -1.03 -4.32
CA VAL A 17 -5.96 -0.52 -5.49
C VAL A 17 -5.83 -1.61 -6.54
N PHE A 18 -5.87 -1.25 -7.81
CA PHE A 18 -5.60 -2.21 -8.88
C PHE A 18 -4.09 -2.45 -8.99
N ASP A 19 -3.68 -3.70 -8.74
CA ASP A 19 -2.31 -4.16 -8.92
C ASP A 19 -2.21 -5.05 -10.17
N PRO A 20 -1.57 -4.60 -11.26
CA PRO A 20 -1.44 -5.36 -12.50
C PRO A 20 -0.52 -6.59 -12.37
N GLN A 21 0.29 -6.68 -11.32
CA GLN A 21 1.21 -7.79 -11.05
C GLN A 21 0.66 -8.77 -10.01
N ALA A 22 -0.47 -8.45 -9.37
CA ALA A 22 -1.14 -9.38 -8.47
C ALA A 22 -1.53 -10.66 -9.22
N LYS A 23 -1.10 -11.81 -8.70
CA LYS A 23 -1.32 -13.11 -9.35
C LYS A 23 -2.68 -13.66 -8.94
N ALA A 24 -3.44 -14.18 -9.90
CA ALA A 24 -4.54 -15.08 -9.62
C ALA A 24 -4.02 -16.52 -9.65
N VAL A 25 -4.29 -17.30 -8.61
CA VAL A 25 -3.83 -18.69 -8.47
C VAL A 25 -5.01 -19.65 -8.45
N THR A 26 -4.79 -20.92 -8.81
CA THR A 26 -5.81 -21.95 -8.59
C THR A 26 -6.03 -22.17 -7.09
N SER A 27 -7.29 -22.32 -6.68
CA SER A 27 -7.64 -22.85 -5.36
C SER A 27 -7.00 -24.22 -5.10
N PRO A 28 -6.86 -24.65 -3.83
CA PRO A 28 -6.31 -25.97 -3.51
C PRO A 28 -7.05 -27.14 -4.15
N THR A 29 -8.35 -27.01 -4.45
CA THR A 29 -9.14 -28.04 -5.16
C THR A 29 -9.04 -27.91 -6.68
N GLY A 30 -8.52 -26.80 -7.19
CA GLY A 30 -8.31 -26.55 -8.63
C GLY A 30 -9.53 -25.98 -9.37
N ASP A 31 -10.68 -25.82 -8.71
CA ASP A 31 -11.95 -25.53 -9.38
C ASP A 31 -12.20 -24.03 -9.63
N THR A 32 -11.49 -23.18 -8.90
CA THR A 32 -11.69 -21.73 -8.90
C THR A 32 -10.37 -20.98 -8.91
N ALA A 33 -10.37 -19.79 -9.52
CA ALA A 33 -9.28 -18.83 -9.41
C ALA A 33 -9.46 -18.03 -8.11
N LEU A 34 -8.37 -17.89 -7.35
CA LEU A 34 -8.28 -17.07 -6.15
C LEU A 34 -7.40 -15.87 -6.42
N THR A 35 -7.82 -14.71 -5.93
CA THR A 35 -7.09 -13.44 -5.95
C THR A 35 -6.73 -13.03 -4.52
N PRO A 36 -5.79 -12.09 -4.33
CA PRO A 36 -5.48 -11.56 -3.01
C PRO A 36 -6.74 -11.09 -2.26
N GLY A 37 -6.91 -11.55 -1.02
CA GLY A 37 -8.11 -11.31 -0.21
C GLY A 37 -9.12 -12.45 -0.21
N ASP A 38 -9.03 -13.39 -1.15
CA ASP A 38 -9.89 -14.58 -1.16
C ASP A 38 -9.44 -15.60 -0.10
N PRO A 39 -10.39 -16.26 0.61
CA PRO A 39 -10.07 -17.34 1.52
C PRO A 39 -9.25 -18.44 0.83
N GLY A 40 -8.09 -18.78 1.43
CA GLY A 40 -7.19 -19.81 0.90
C GLY A 40 -6.18 -19.31 -0.13
N TYR A 41 -6.21 -18.04 -0.55
CA TYR A 41 -5.24 -17.49 -1.49
C TYR A 41 -3.79 -17.63 -0.99
N GLU A 42 -3.53 -17.29 0.27
CA GLU A 42 -2.19 -17.41 0.88
C GLU A 42 -1.66 -18.84 0.80
N SER A 43 -2.49 -19.82 1.14
CA SER A 43 -2.11 -21.24 1.09
C SER A 43 -1.86 -21.70 -0.35
N GLY A 44 -2.70 -21.28 -1.30
CA GLY A 44 -2.50 -21.56 -2.72
C GLY A 44 -1.18 -20.98 -3.22
N PHE A 45 -0.89 -19.71 -2.89
CA PHE A 45 0.34 -19.06 -3.28
C PHE A 45 1.58 -19.76 -2.71
N ARG A 46 1.61 -20.08 -1.40
CA ARG A 46 2.73 -20.78 -0.74
C ARG A 46 3.01 -22.15 -1.34
N ASN A 47 1.95 -22.90 -1.62
CA ASN A 47 2.05 -24.22 -2.25
C ASN A 47 2.36 -24.15 -3.75
N ARG A 48 2.73 -22.98 -4.27
CA ARG A 48 3.05 -22.73 -5.68
C ARG A 48 1.94 -23.21 -6.60
N ALA A 49 0.69 -22.97 -6.19
CA ALA A 49 -0.47 -23.24 -7.02
C ALA A 49 -0.31 -22.56 -8.39
N ARG A 50 -0.91 -23.18 -9.41
CA ARG A 50 -0.78 -22.70 -10.78
C ARG A 50 -1.32 -21.27 -10.89
N ILE A 51 -0.51 -20.38 -11.45
CA ILE A 51 -0.95 -19.02 -11.80
C ILE A 51 -1.87 -19.13 -13.01
N VAL A 52 -3.08 -18.57 -12.89
CA VAL A 52 -4.13 -18.61 -13.92
C VAL A 52 -4.38 -17.25 -14.56
N GLY A 53 -3.87 -16.17 -13.96
CA GLY A 53 -3.98 -14.82 -14.46
C GLY A 53 -3.17 -13.82 -13.63
N MET A 54 -3.17 -12.56 -14.07
CA MET A 54 -2.57 -11.43 -13.37
C MET A 54 -3.54 -10.24 -13.42
N GLY A 55 -3.43 -9.34 -12.44
CA GLY A 55 -4.31 -8.19 -12.26
C GLY A 55 -5.41 -8.48 -11.24
N ALA A 56 -5.40 -7.76 -10.12
CA ALA A 56 -6.46 -7.82 -9.13
C ALA A 56 -6.56 -6.51 -8.33
N TYR A 57 -7.74 -6.24 -7.76
CA TYR A 57 -7.88 -5.21 -6.74
C TYR A 57 -7.40 -5.77 -5.40
N VAL A 58 -6.39 -5.15 -4.82
CA VAL A 58 -5.71 -5.61 -3.60
C VAL A 58 -5.74 -4.54 -2.51
N ASP A 59 -5.73 -4.97 -1.25
CA ASP A 59 -5.41 -4.09 -0.14
C ASP A 59 -3.90 -3.80 -0.16
N LEU A 60 -3.50 -2.58 0.18
CA LEU A 60 -2.08 -2.23 0.27
C LEU A 60 -1.39 -3.10 1.33
N GLY A 61 -0.24 -3.69 0.98
CA GLY A 61 0.54 -4.54 1.89
C GLY A 61 -0.14 -5.84 2.29
N TYR A 62 -1.03 -6.39 1.44
CA TYR A 62 -1.83 -7.58 1.74
C TYR A 62 -0.99 -8.84 2.07
N ALA A 63 0.27 -8.91 1.63
CA ALA A 63 1.13 -10.07 1.86
C ALA A 63 1.93 -9.98 3.16
N PHE A 64 2.03 -8.80 3.78
CA PHE A 64 2.74 -8.66 5.05
C PHE A 64 2.19 -9.57 6.17
N PRO A 65 0.86 -9.71 6.37
CA PRO A 65 0.31 -10.63 7.37
C PRO A 65 0.68 -12.10 7.16
N TYR A 66 1.13 -12.52 5.97
CA TYR A 66 1.57 -13.90 5.74
C TYR A 66 2.82 -14.21 6.57
N THR A 67 3.60 -13.21 6.96
CA THR A 67 4.72 -13.42 7.90
C THR A 67 4.31 -13.98 9.26
N LEU A 68 3.03 -13.87 9.65
CA LEU A 68 2.50 -14.43 10.89
C LEU A 68 2.46 -15.98 10.88
N THR A 69 2.44 -16.58 9.69
CA THR A 69 2.35 -18.03 9.50
C THR A 69 3.62 -18.60 8.87
N ASP A 70 4.48 -17.79 8.25
CA ASP A 70 5.86 -18.15 7.84
C ASP A 70 6.72 -16.89 7.72
N ASN A 71 7.72 -16.77 8.60
CA ASN A 71 8.64 -15.63 8.68
C ASN A 71 10.08 -15.99 8.28
N SER A 72 10.28 -17.09 7.53
CA SER A 72 11.61 -17.40 6.99
C SER A 72 12.07 -16.31 6.02
N ALA A 73 13.39 -16.06 5.96
CA ALA A 73 13.95 -15.01 5.11
C ALA A 73 13.59 -15.20 3.62
N GLU A 74 13.55 -16.46 3.17
CA GLU A 74 13.16 -16.83 1.81
C GLU A 74 11.69 -16.48 1.52
N SER A 75 10.78 -16.78 2.46
CA SER A 75 9.36 -16.47 2.32
C SER A 75 9.08 -14.96 2.39
N ILE A 76 9.77 -14.24 3.28
CA ILE A 76 9.69 -12.76 3.33
C ILE A 76 10.08 -12.15 1.99
N ALA A 77 11.20 -12.60 1.39
CA ALA A 77 11.63 -12.12 0.09
C ALA A 77 10.59 -12.41 -1.01
N GLN A 78 9.93 -13.58 -0.96
CA GLN A 78 8.85 -13.92 -1.90
C GLN A 78 7.61 -13.05 -1.71
N TYR A 79 7.22 -12.72 -0.47
CA TYR A 79 6.06 -11.86 -0.19
C TYR A 79 6.33 -10.40 -0.55
N GLN A 80 7.56 -9.94 -0.37
CA GLN A 80 8.04 -8.63 -0.80
C GLN A 80 7.97 -8.47 -2.31
N ALA A 81 8.38 -9.49 -3.06
CA ALA A 81 8.37 -9.50 -4.52
C ALA A 81 7.10 -10.11 -5.13
N LEU A 82 6.02 -10.23 -4.35
CA LEU A 82 4.81 -10.91 -4.82
C LEU A 82 4.08 -10.11 -5.89
N SER A 83 3.86 -8.82 -5.64
CA SER A 83 3.29 -7.86 -6.57
C SER A 83 3.66 -6.42 -6.18
N THR A 84 3.25 -5.44 -6.99
CA THR A 84 3.60 -4.02 -6.84
C THR A 84 3.21 -3.45 -5.47
N PHE A 85 2.04 -3.83 -4.96
CA PHE A 85 1.49 -3.33 -3.70
C PHE A 85 1.37 -4.43 -2.62
N SER A 86 2.07 -5.57 -2.79
CA SER A 86 1.95 -6.70 -1.86
C SER A 86 2.59 -6.46 -0.50
N TRP A 87 3.60 -5.60 -0.44
CA TRP A 87 4.40 -5.38 0.76
C TRP A 87 4.11 -4.08 1.48
N LEU A 88 4.74 -3.90 2.64
CA LEU A 88 4.69 -2.65 3.39
C LEU A 88 5.34 -1.50 2.60
N PRO A 89 4.91 -0.25 2.85
CA PRO A 89 5.55 0.93 2.30
C PRO A 89 7.06 1.01 2.53
N ASP A 90 7.75 1.77 1.69
CA ASP A 90 9.17 2.11 1.87
C ASP A 90 9.36 2.84 3.23
N PRO A 91 10.24 2.37 4.13
CA PRO A 91 10.52 3.03 5.40
C PRO A 91 10.93 4.51 5.27
N ARG A 92 11.64 4.88 4.21
CA ARG A 92 12.12 6.25 3.98
C ARG A 92 10.99 7.25 3.77
N SER A 93 9.81 6.77 3.35
CA SER A 93 8.60 7.59 3.26
C SER A 93 8.07 8.09 4.60
N GLN A 94 8.48 7.46 5.72
CA GLN A 94 7.91 7.62 7.06
C GLN A 94 6.39 7.32 7.17
N LEU A 95 5.71 6.98 6.07
CA LEU A 95 4.27 6.68 5.99
C LEU A 95 3.96 5.19 6.23
N ARG A 96 4.93 4.47 6.80
CA ARG A 96 4.85 3.05 7.21
C ARG A 96 4.63 2.89 8.73
N ALA A 97 4.50 3.99 9.47
CA ALA A 97 4.70 3.97 10.91
C ALA A 97 3.59 3.23 11.70
N THR A 98 3.97 2.57 12.79
CA THR A 98 3.05 2.10 13.85
C THR A 98 2.72 3.21 14.86
N THR A 99 3.30 4.39 14.66
CA THR A 99 3.11 5.59 15.47
C THR A 99 3.13 6.78 14.53
N LEU A 100 2.02 7.54 14.46
CA LEU A 100 2.02 8.84 13.78
C LEU A 100 3.22 9.66 14.28
N PRO A 101 3.90 10.44 13.41
CA PRO A 101 4.86 11.43 13.86
C PRO A 101 4.19 12.23 14.97
N GLY A 102 4.77 12.19 16.17
CA GLY A 102 4.18 12.84 17.31
C GLY A 102 4.15 14.33 17.05
N MET A 103 3.00 14.88 16.63
CA MET A 103 2.79 16.34 16.68
C MET A 103 2.85 16.86 18.14
N LEU A 104 2.91 15.97 19.14
CA LEU A 104 3.51 16.22 20.44
C LEU A 104 4.25 14.98 20.95
N ALA A 105 5.48 15.17 21.42
CA ALA A 105 6.20 14.21 22.26
C ALA A 105 5.51 14.12 23.62
N THR A 106 4.50 13.25 23.77
CA THR A 106 3.95 12.93 25.10
C THR A 106 4.09 11.44 25.37
N THR A 107 4.63 11.14 26.55
CA THR A 107 4.82 9.81 27.16
C THR A 107 3.51 9.11 27.52
N SER A 108 2.37 9.55 26.96
CA SER A 108 1.06 8.97 27.18
C SER A 108 0.25 9.06 25.88
N GLN A 109 0.48 8.10 24.98
CA GLN A 109 -0.29 7.95 23.75
C GLN A 109 -1.77 7.74 24.09
N ARG A 110 -2.57 8.81 23.98
CA ARG A 110 -4.04 8.79 24.12
C ARG A 110 -4.77 8.92 22.78
N TYR A 111 -4.04 8.91 21.68
CA TYR A 111 -4.61 8.78 20.34
C TYR A 111 -4.62 7.31 19.95
N PHE A 112 -5.71 6.85 19.33
CA PHE A 112 -5.84 5.48 18.83
C PHE A 112 -4.63 5.18 17.93
N GLN A 113 -3.79 4.24 18.38
CA GLN A 113 -2.70 3.70 17.60
C GLN A 113 -3.32 2.76 16.56
N PHE A 114 -3.81 3.31 15.45
CA PHE A 114 -4.21 2.46 14.33
C PHE A 114 -2.92 1.83 13.78
N GLY A 115 -2.80 0.51 13.92
CA GLY A 115 -1.57 -0.21 13.58
C GLY A 115 -1.25 -0.14 12.09
N ASN A 116 0.05 -0.30 11.78
CA ASN A 116 0.62 -0.63 10.47
C ASN A 116 -0.13 -0.01 9.28
N TYR A 117 -0.08 1.33 9.15
CA TYR A 117 -0.68 2.03 8.02
C TYR A 117 -0.03 1.57 6.72
N ARG A 118 -0.86 1.25 5.73
CA ARG A 118 -0.42 1.11 4.35
C ARG A 118 -0.99 2.28 3.58
N THR A 119 -0.17 3.31 3.47
CA THR A 119 -0.55 4.57 2.83
C THR A 119 -0.02 4.58 1.41
N TYR A 120 -0.83 5.06 0.49
CA TYR A 120 -0.37 5.46 -0.83
C TYR A 120 -0.30 6.98 -0.88
N ASP A 121 0.81 7.50 -1.39
CA ASP A 121 1.02 8.92 -1.63
C ASP A 121 1.76 9.08 -2.96
N THR A 122 1.44 10.14 -3.72
CA THR A 122 2.13 10.46 -4.98
C THR A 122 3.51 11.06 -4.77
N TRP A 123 3.87 11.39 -3.53
CA TRP A 123 5.14 11.92 -3.06
C TRP A 123 5.51 13.24 -3.71
N THR A 124 5.16 14.32 -3.02
CA THR A 124 5.54 15.67 -3.42
C THR A 124 6.98 15.96 -3.02
N ILE A 125 7.67 16.83 -3.77
CA ILE A 125 9.04 17.27 -3.45
C ILE A 125 9.17 17.93 -2.07
N GLU A 126 8.07 18.34 -1.43
CA GLU A 126 8.09 18.92 -0.08
C GLU A 126 8.55 17.92 0.99
N TYR A 127 8.48 16.61 0.73
CA TYR A 127 9.01 15.60 1.64
C TYR A 127 10.55 15.58 1.71
N GLU A 128 11.22 16.21 0.75
CA GLU A 128 12.69 16.43 0.73
C GLU A 128 13.04 17.81 1.31
N ARG A 129 12.12 18.46 2.05
CA ARG A 129 12.31 19.78 2.69
C ARG A 129 11.69 19.84 4.08
N ASP A 130 11.59 18.70 4.75
CA ASP A 130 10.89 18.61 6.02
C ASP A 130 11.83 18.81 7.22
N GLY A 131 13.14 19.00 6.96
CA GLY A 131 14.15 19.25 7.98
C GLY A 131 14.47 18.03 8.83
N LEU A 132 14.06 16.84 8.40
CA LEU A 132 14.39 15.56 9.00
C LEU A 132 15.43 14.83 8.13
N ASN A 133 16.00 13.75 8.67
CA ASN A 133 16.89 12.87 7.91
C ASN A 133 16.24 11.49 7.82
N GLN A 134 15.74 11.16 6.63
CA GLN A 134 14.97 9.94 6.35
C GLN A 134 15.87 8.73 6.08
N ASN A 135 17.16 8.95 5.85
CA ASN A 135 18.15 7.95 5.49
C ASN A 135 19.35 7.96 6.44
N TYR A 136 19.14 8.20 7.74
CA TYR A 136 20.18 8.42 8.76
C TYR A 136 21.22 7.28 8.88
N GLU A 137 20.91 6.12 8.32
CA GLU A 137 21.81 4.96 8.23
C GLU A 137 22.89 5.12 7.14
N VAL A 138 22.67 6.03 6.18
CA VAL A 138 23.56 6.37 5.07
C VAL A 138 24.49 7.50 5.47
N ASN A 139 23.96 8.62 5.98
CA ASN A 139 24.72 9.80 6.38
C ASN A 139 23.96 10.65 7.43
N ASN A 140 24.57 11.77 7.86
CA ASN A 140 24.00 12.73 8.81
C ASN A 140 23.56 14.06 8.16
N LEU A 141 23.31 14.06 6.85
CA LEU A 141 22.82 15.23 6.13
C LEU A 141 21.29 15.30 6.24
N ILE A 142 20.72 16.45 5.90
CA ILE A 142 19.28 16.72 5.97
C ILE A 142 18.90 17.37 4.64
N ASP A 143 17.79 16.91 4.06
CA ASP A 143 17.19 17.44 2.84
C ASP A 143 18.20 17.45 1.66
N GLU A 144 19.05 16.42 1.57
CA GLU A 144 20.18 16.39 0.62
C GLU A 144 19.74 16.27 -0.85
N GLY A 145 18.52 15.80 -1.10
CA GLY A 145 17.94 15.79 -2.44
C GLY A 145 17.54 17.16 -2.99
N LEU A 146 17.61 18.24 -2.20
CA LEU A 146 17.20 19.61 -2.59
C LEU A 146 18.03 20.73 -1.93
N ASN A 147 19.25 20.46 -1.48
CA ASN A 147 20.08 21.44 -0.77
C ASN A 147 20.99 22.30 -1.68
N GLY A 148 21.00 22.02 -2.98
CA GLY A 148 21.77 22.74 -3.99
C GLY A 148 23.26 22.38 -4.04
N ILE A 149 23.64 21.24 -3.46
CA ILE A 149 25.01 20.70 -3.43
C ILE A 149 25.01 19.34 -4.14
N ASP A 150 26.18 18.93 -4.65
CA ASP A 150 26.44 17.56 -5.10
C ASP A 150 27.17 16.88 -3.92
N ASP A 151 26.41 16.29 -3.01
CA ASP A 151 26.87 15.70 -1.75
C ASP A 151 27.56 14.35 -1.97
N ASN A 152 27.14 13.62 -3.01
CA ASN A 152 27.69 12.30 -3.32
C ASN A 152 28.82 12.35 -4.39
N ASN A 153 29.09 13.53 -4.96
CA ASN A 153 30.05 13.81 -6.04
C ASN A 153 29.84 12.90 -7.28
N THR A 154 28.59 12.59 -7.60
CA THR A 154 28.15 11.64 -8.63
C THR A 154 26.87 12.15 -9.30
N GLY A 155 26.77 12.03 -10.63
CA GLY A 155 25.57 12.47 -11.36
C GLY A 155 25.49 13.99 -11.53
N GLY A 156 25.27 14.73 -10.45
CA GLY A 156 25.22 16.18 -10.38
C GLY A 156 24.54 16.68 -9.09
N VAL A 157 24.33 17.99 -8.98
CA VAL A 157 23.62 18.62 -7.85
C VAL A 157 22.16 18.16 -7.78
N ASP A 158 21.69 17.84 -6.56
CA ASP A 158 20.31 17.47 -6.22
C ASP A 158 19.77 16.33 -7.11
N ASP A 159 20.60 15.31 -7.35
CA ASP A 159 20.25 14.20 -8.22
C ASP A 159 19.40 13.13 -7.50
N THR A 160 18.78 12.22 -8.27
CA THR A 160 17.94 11.15 -7.70
C THR A 160 18.67 10.22 -6.71
N GLN A 161 20.00 10.14 -6.77
CA GLN A 161 20.84 9.37 -5.86
C GLN A 161 21.04 10.07 -4.51
N GLU A 162 20.67 11.34 -4.40
CA GLU A 162 20.72 12.16 -3.18
C GLU A 162 19.35 12.22 -2.47
N LEU A 163 18.30 11.60 -3.01
CA LEU A 163 16.99 11.58 -2.34
C LEU A 163 17.07 10.83 -1.01
N GLU A 164 16.79 11.52 0.09
CA GLU A 164 16.76 10.90 1.42
C GLU A 164 15.44 10.19 1.68
N THR A 165 14.34 10.68 1.11
CA THR A 165 13.03 10.08 1.22
C THR A 165 12.62 9.36 -0.06
N ALA A 166 11.44 8.75 -0.03
CA ALA A 166 10.86 8.03 -1.16
C ALA A 166 9.34 7.99 -1.05
N PRO A 167 8.62 7.83 -2.16
CA PRO A 167 7.20 7.49 -2.09
C PRO A 167 6.98 6.20 -1.30
N PRO A 168 5.84 6.08 -0.56
CA PRO A 168 5.46 4.85 0.12
C PRO A 168 5.47 3.62 -0.81
N TYR A 169 4.99 3.82 -2.04
CA TYR A 169 5.05 2.86 -3.13
C TYR A 169 5.58 3.57 -4.38
N PRO A 170 6.70 3.13 -4.98
CA PRO A 170 7.32 3.81 -6.12
C PRO A 170 6.63 3.49 -7.46
N TYR A 171 5.31 3.34 -7.44
CA TYR A 171 4.53 2.90 -8.60
C TYR A 171 3.22 3.68 -8.66
N PRO A 172 2.83 4.24 -9.82
CA PRO A 172 1.57 4.94 -9.95
C PRO A 172 0.38 3.97 -9.80
N LEU A 173 -0.71 4.45 -9.18
CA LEU A 173 -1.97 3.73 -9.22
C LEU A 173 -2.48 3.62 -10.66
N ARG A 174 -2.96 2.44 -11.03
CA ARG A 174 -3.68 2.21 -12.30
C ARG A 174 -5.19 2.29 -12.14
N GLY A 175 -5.67 2.18 -10.92
CA GLY A 175 -7.08 2.32 -10.59
C GLY A 175 -7.30 2.04 -9.11
N PHE A 176 -8.49 2.35 -8.63
CA PHE A 176 -8.92 2.00 -7.29
C PHE A 176 -10.39 1.59 -7.28
N GLN A 177 -10.77 0.85 -6.25
CA GLN A 177 -12.12 0.38 -6.01
C GLN A 177 -12.55 0.75 -4.61
N VAL A 178 -13.71 1.39 -4.50
CA VAL A 178 -14.40 1.67 -3.25
C VAL A 178 -15.59 0.75 -3.14
N ILE A 179 -15.66 -0.03 -2.07
CA ILE A 179 -16.79 -0.90 -1.75
C ILE A 179 -17.55 -0.27 -0.61
N VAL A 180 -18.72 0.29 -0.86
CA VAL A 180 -19.56 0.94 0.15
C VAL A 180 -20.64 -0.01 0.62
N ARG A 181 -20.84 -0.08 1.94
CA ARG A 181 -21.92 -0.86 2.57
C ARG A 181 -22.88 0.09 3.26
N ALA A 182 -24.17 -0.09 2.99
CA ALA A 182 -25.25 0.71 3.57
C ALA A 182 -26.38 -0.18 4.06
N PHE A 183 -27.07 0.26 5.12
CA PHE A 183 -28.22 -0.45 5.67
C PHE A 183 -29.50 0.24 5.23
N LYS A 184 -30.42 -0.48 4.60
CA LYS A 184 -31.71 0.07 4.17
C LYS A 184 -32.78 -0.21 5.23
N ASN A 185 -33.12 0.79 6.05
CA ASN A 185 -34.09 0.67 7.14
C ASN A 185 -35.43 0.05 6.73
N GLY A 186 -36.04 0.52 5.64
CA GLY A 186 -37.39 0.09 5.25
C GLY A 186 -37.50 -1.39 4.87
N GLN A 187 -36.38 -2.04 4.54
CA GLN A 187 -36.33 -3.47 4.19
C GLN A 187 -35.49 -4.29 5.17
N GLN A 188 -34.87 -3.64 6.17
CA GLN A 188 -33.87 -4.25 7.06
C GLN A 188 -32.81 -5.07 6.31
N GLN A 189 -32.39 -4.55 5.15
CA GLN A 189 -31.47 -5.23 4.24
C GLN A 189 -30.16 -4.46 4.14
N MET A 190 -29.04 -5.19 4.10
CA MET A 190 -27.73 -4.64 3.75
C MET A 190 -27.60 -4.57 2.23
N ARG A 191 -27.06 -3.47 1.72
CA ARG A 191 -26.66 -3.31 0.32
C ARG A 191 -25.18 -3.01 0.22
N GLN A 192 -24.57 -3.53 -0.85
CA GLN A 192 -23.19 -3.25 -1.20
C GLN A 192 -23.15 -2.64 -2.60
N PHE A 193 -22.35 -1.59 -2.74
CA PHE A 193 -22.07 -0.93 -4.01
C PHE A 193 -20.57 -0.91 -4.22
N THR A 194 -20.15 -1.10 -5.46
CA THR A 194 -18.75 -1.07 -5.84
C THR A 194 -18.56 0.01 -6.88
N VAL A 195 -17.71 0.99 -6.58
CA VAL A 195 -17.29 2.04 -7.50
C VAL A 195 -15.84 1.78 -7.85
N SER A 196 -15.55 1.63 -9.14
CA SER A 196 -14.18 1.50 -9.64
C SER A 196 -13.82 2.69 -10.50
N HIS A 197 -12.60 3.17 -10.34
CA HIS A 197 -12.03 4.21 -11.18
C HIS A 197 -10.72 3.70 -11.79
N ASP A 198 -10.50 4.01 -13.06
CA ASP A 198 -9.33 3.62 -13.85
C ASP A 198 -8.53 4.88 -14.20
N PHE A 199 -7.21 4.79 -14.10
CA PHE A 199 -6.26 5.86 -14.41
C PHE A 199 -5.47 5.60 -15.70
N THR A 200 -5.73 4.49 -16.39
CA THR A 200 -5.11 4.22 -17.69
C THR A 200 -5.63 5.22 -18.74
N PRO A 201 -4.74 5.87 -19.52
CA PRO A 201 -5.18 6.72 -20.63
C PRO A 201 -5.97 5.89 -21.65
N GLU A 202 -7.09 6.44 -22.14
CA GLU A 202 -7.87 5.86 -23.25
C GLU A 202 -7.03 5.70 -24.53
#